data_AF-A0A0Q6Z567-F1
#
_entry.id   AF-A0A0Q6Z567-F1
#
_cell.length_a   1.000
_cell.length_b   1.000
_cell.length_c   1.000
_cell.angle_alpha   90.00
_cell.angle_beta   90.00
_cell.angle_gamma   90.00
#
_symmetry.space_group_name_H-M   'P 1'
#
loop_
_entity.id
_entity.type
_entity.pdbx_description
1 polymer ?
#
loop_
_entity_poly.entity_id
_entity_poly.type
_entity_poly.pdbx_seq_one_letter_code
_entity_poly.pdbx_strand_id
1 'polypeptide(L)'
;MAKSYAKPTLKDFPVTGEVTISLSKVKTLTVKIPDAAFDPYSNARLTLGVGSTSPTPVGAFTPLTEGEEGTPCKDVTMTLTNADLTAYLDKLVELRYEVSYESWDPDMSEPQLLRIKA
;
A
#
# COMPACT_ATOMS: atom_id res chain seq x y z
N MET A 1 -7.06 -6.62 19.84
CA MET A 1 -7.90 -5.41 19.72
C MET A 1 -7.57 -4.82 18.38
N ALA A 2 -8.52 -4.77 17.44
CA ALA A 2 -8.25 -4.40 16.06
C ALA A 2 -7.42 -3.11 15.98
N LYS A 3 -6.27 -3.18 15.32
CA LYS A 3 -5.40 -2.03 15.11
C LYS A 3 -5.86 -1.30 13.84
N SER A 4 -5.93 0.03 13.94
CA SER A 4 -6.08 0.91 12.79
C SER A 4 -4.80 1.70 12.64
N TYR A 5 -4.18 1.54 11.49
CA TYR A 5 -2.95 2.22 11.14
C TYR A 5 -3.25 3.37 10.17
N ALA A 6 -2.29 4.29 10.02
CA ALA A 6 -2.45 5.40 9.09
C ALA A 6 -2.28 4.87 7.65
N LYS A 7 -3.28 5.07 6.78
CA LYS A 7 -3.24 4.57 5.39
C LYS A 7 -2.04 5.11 4.57
N PRO A 8 -1.64 4.41 3.47
CA PRO A 8 -0.64 4.92 2.55
C PRO A 8 -0.99 6.32 2.03
N THR A 9 0.02 7.17 1.88
CA THR A 9 -0.16 8.52 1.31
C THR A 9 0.51 8.61 -0.04
N LEU A 10 -0.13 9.32 -0.97
CA LEU A 10 0.41 9.59 -2.30
C LEU A 10 1.02 10.99 -2.32
N LYS A 11 2.29 11.10 -2.67
CA LYS A 11 2.94 12.39 -2.87
C LYS A 11 2.25 13.12 -4.04
N ASP A 12 2.03 14.42 -3.88
CA ASP A 12 1.37 15.29 -4.88
C ASP A 12 -0.14 15.04 -5.07
N PHE A 13 -0.75 14.19 -4.23
CA PHE A 13 -2.18 13.90 -4.26
C PHE A 13 -2.84 14.15 -2.89
N PRO A 14 -4.16 14.40 -2.86
CA PRO A 14 -4.88 14.53 -1.61
C PRO A 14 -4.80 13.27 -0.76
N VAL A 15 -4.67 13.47 0.56
CA VAL A 15 -4.55 12.39 1.56
C VAL A 15 -5.89 11.70 1.81
N THR A 16 -7.01 12.28 1.37
CA THR A 16 -8.37 11.79 1.62
C THR A 16 -9.19 11.76 0.34
N GLY A 17 -10.12 10.80 0.25
CA GLY A 17 -11.01 10.64 -0.90
C GLY A 17 -10.43 9.79 -2.03
N GLU A 18 -11.19 9.64 -3.11
CA GLU A 18 -10.76 8.96 -4.34
C GLU A 18 -9.73 9.83 -5.08
N VAL A 19 -8.58 9.25 -5.39
CA VAL A 19 -7.50 9.89 -6.14
C VAL A 19 -7.54 9.40 -7.59
N THR A 20 -7.70 10.30 -8.55
CA THR A 20 -7.63 9.92 -9.97
C THR A 20 -6.20 10.03 -10.49
N ILE A 21 -5.67 8.92 -11.00
CA ILE A 21 -4.36 8.82 -11.64
C ILE A 21 -4.57 8.68 -13.14
N SER A 22 -3.96 9.56 -13.93
CA SER A 22 -3.94 9.42 -15.40
C SER A 22 -2.54 9.01 -15.84
N LEU A 23 -2.43 7.82 -16.44
CA LEU A 23 -1.15 7.22 -16.85
C LEU A 23 -0.45 8.04 -17.96
N SER A 24 -1.21 8.80 -18.74
CA SER A 24 -0.66 9.76 -19.71
C SER A 24 0.06 10.95 -19.07
N LYS A 25 -0.27 11.30 -17.82
CA LYS A 25 0.31 12.44 -17.08
C LYS A 25 1.31 12.00 -16.02
N VAL A 26 1.03 10.88 -15.37
CA VAL A 26 1.84 10.33 -14.28
C VAL A 26 2.62 9.15 -14.83
N LYS A 27 3.95 9.24 -14.79
CA LYS A 27 4.85 8.12 -15.15
C LYS A 27 5.15 7.20 -13.98
N THR A 28 5.10 7.76 -12.78
CA THR A 28 5.46 7.10 -11.53
C THR A 28 4.63 7.68 -10.40
N LEU A 29 4.06 6.83 -9.54
CA LEU A 29 3.43 7.26 -8.29
C LEU A 29 4.39 7.05 -7.15
N THR A 30 4.55 8.08 -6.33
CA THR A 30 5.33 8.02 -5.11
C THR A 30 4.40 7.79 -3.93
N VAL A 31 4.47 6.58 -3.35
CA VAL A 31 3.66 6.17 -2.21
C VAL A 31 4.51 6.16 -0.95
N LYS A 32 3.97 6.68 0.15
CA LYS A 32 4.62 6.68 1.46
C LYS A 32 3.80 5.84 2.44
N ILE A 33 4.45 4.85 3.06
CA ILE A 33 3.92 4.19 4.26
C ILE A 33 4.24 5.12 5.45
N PRO A 34 3.23 5.65 6.17
CA PRO A 34 3.48 6.54 7.29
C PRO A 34 4.21 5.83 8.43
N ASP A 35 4.86 6.60 9.30
CA ASP A 35 5.46 6.07 10.53
C ASP A 35 4.35 5.56 11.43
N ALA A 36 4.29 4.24 11.61
CA ALA A 36 3.34 3.55 12.44
C ALA A 36 4.10 2.64 13.41
N ALA A 37 3.54 2.49 14.62
CA ALA A 37 4.09 1.63 15.66
C ALA A 37 3.76 0.14 15.38
N PHE A 38 4.30 -0.38 14.28
CA PHE A 38 4.24 -1.80 13.96
C PHE A 38 4.99 -2.62 15.02
N ASP A 39 4.57 -3.87 15.24
CA ASP A 39 5.27 -4.76 16.16
C ASP A 39 6.72 -5.05 15.68
N PRO A 40 7.68 -5.30 16.60
CA PRO A 40 9.11 -5.47 16.24
C PRO A 40 9.41 -6.64 15.29
N TYR A 41 8.53 -7.65 15.26
CA TYR A 41 8.63 -8.81 14.37
C TYR A 41 7.71 -8.70 13.14
N SER A 42 7.18 -7.50 12.89
CA SER A 42 6.29 -7.24 11.77
C SER A 42 7.02 -6.63 10.58
N ASN A 43 6.53 -6.91 9.37
CA ASN A 43 6.99 -6.24 8.16
C ASN A 43 5.80 -5.69 7.39
N ALA A 44 5.94 -4.51 6.80
CA ALA A 44 4.89 -3.86 6.03
C ALA A 44 5.23 -3.86 4.53
N ARG A 45 4.25 -4.17 3.67
CA ARG A 45 4.39 -4.07 2.21
C ARG A 45 3.18 -3.41 1.59
N LEU A 46 3.38 -2.65 0.52
CA LEU A 46 2.24 -2.11 -0.23
C LEU A 46 1.52 -3.19 -1.03
N THR A 47 0.20 -3.07 -1.11
CA THR A 47 -0.64 -3.95 -1.90
C THR A 47 -1.69 -3.15 -2.67
N LEU A 48 -2.05 -3.63 -3.87
CA LEU A 48 -3.13 -3.09 -4.71
C LEU A 48 -4.23 -4.14 -4.85
N GLY A 49 -5.46 -3.80 -4.48
CA GLY A 49 -6.63 -4.66 -4.65
C GLY A 49 -7.70 -4.01 -5.52
N VAL A 50 -8.63 -4.80 -6.06
CA VAL A 50 -9.84 -4.30 -6.74
C VAL A 50 -11.06 -4.96 -6.10
N GLY A 51 -11.79 -4.22 -5.28
CA GLY A 51 -12.92 -4.78 -4.53
C GLY A 51 -12.49 -5.98 -3.68
N SER A 52 -13.27 -7.06 -3.71
CA SER A 52 -13.03 -8.26 -2.87
C SER A 52 -11.95 -9.22 -3.38
N THR A 53 -11.18 -8.86 -4.42
CA THR A 53 -10.09 -9.73 -4.91
C THR A 53 -8.90 -9.70 -3.96
N SER A 54 -8.17 -10.81 -3.85
CA SER A 54 -6.89 -10.84 -3.12
C SER A 54 -5.96 -9.72 -3.62
N PRO A 55 -5.47 -8.86 -2.72
CA PRO A 55 -4.62 -7.75 -3.12
C PRO A 55 -3.25 -8.26 -3.59
N THR A 56 -2.72 -7.61 -4.63
CA THR A 56 -1.43 -7.94 -5.23
C THR A 56 -0.34 -7.10 -4.57
N PRO A 57 0.74 -7.70 -4.03
CA PRO A 57 1.88 -6.96 -3.52
C PRO A 57 2.52 -6.10 -4.62
N VAL A 58 2.95 -4.89 -4.26
CA VAL A 58 3.59 -3.98 -5.20
C VAL A 58 4.92 -3.44 -4.68
N GLY A 59 5.83 -3.22 -5.62
CA GLY A 59 7.21 -2.82 -5.35
C GLY A 59 8.10 -3.98 -4.89
N ALA A 60 9.38 -3.67 -4.71
CA ALA A 60 10.34 -4.64 -4.18
C ALA A 60 10.07 -4.86 -2.69
N PHE A 61 9.72 -6.09 -2.32
CA PHE A 61 9.53 -6.50 -0.94
C PHE A 61 10.35 -7.75 -0.64
N THR A 62 11.13 -7.70 0.43
CA THR A 62 11.83 -8.86 0.97
C THR A 62 11.05 -9.38 2.18
N PRO A 63 10.44 -10.58 2.10
CA PRO A 63 9.78 -11.18 3.26
C PRO A 63 10.80 -11.50 4.36
N LEU A 64 10.36 -11.45 5.62
CA LEU A 64 11.16 -11.89 6.75
C LEU A 64 11.12 -13.42 6.87
N THR A 65 12.22 -13.97 7.36
CA THR A 65 12.34 -15.36 7.79
C THR A 65 11.93 -15.48 9.26
N GLU A 66 11.50 -16.67 9.70
CA GLU A 66 11.13 -16.91 11.10
C GLU A 66 12.29 -16.57 12.06
N GLY A 67 12.01 -15.77 13.09
CA GLY A 67 12.99 -15.33 14.08
C GLY A 67 13.80 -14.07 13.68
N GLU A 68 13.59 -13.51 12.49
CA GLU A 68 14.15 -12.22 12.12
C GLU A 68 13.33 -11.06 12.72
N GLU A 69 14.01 -10.10 13.33
CA GLU A 69 13.40 -8.80 13.65
C GLU A 69 13.13 -8.04 12.36
N GLY A 70 11.89 -7.59 12.21
CA GLY A 70 11.51 -6.75 11.08
C GLY A 70 12.03 -5.35 11.28
N THR A 71 12.56 -4.74 10.23
CA THR A 71 12.51 -3.29 10.11
C THR A 71 11.27 -2.98 9.27
N PRO A 72 10.07 -2.85 9.88
CA PRO A 72 8.86 -2.60 9.12
C PRO A 72 9.07 -1.36 8.25
N CYS A 73 8.64 -1.44 6.99
CA CYS A 73 8.76 -0.34 6.03
C CYS A 73 7.92 0.84 6.52
N LYS A 74 8.51 1.69 7.35
CA LYS A 74 7.93 2.90 7.90
C LYS A 74 8.66 4.10 7.35
N ASP A 75 7.93 5.15 7.01
CA ASP A 75 8.47 6.33 6.30
C ASP A 75 9.13 5.99 4.95
N VAL A 76 8.81 4.82 4.38
CA VAL A 76 9.41 4.37 3.10
C VAL A 76 8.65 4.98 1.94
N THR A 77 9.42 5.51 0.99
CA THR A 77 8.93 6.01 -0.27
C THR A 77 9.09 4.95 -1.36
N MET A 78 7.99 4.42 -1.86
CA MET A 78 7.97 3.44 -2.97
C MET A 78 7.49 4.10 -4.26
N THR A 79 7.99 3.59 -5.38
CA THR A 79 7.61 4.04 -6.71
C THR A 79 6.78 2.98 -7.40
N LEU A 80 5.52 3.28 -7.73
CA LEU A 80 4.70 2.46 -8.64
C LEU A 80 4.89 2.97 -10.05
N THR A 81 5.15 2.06 -10.99
CA THR A 81 5.33 2.40 -12.40
C THR A 81 4.02 2.26 -13.17
N ASN A 82 3.96 2.83 -14.37
CA ASN A 82 2.82 2.61 -15.26
C ASN A 82 2.57 1.12 -15.56
N ALA A 83 3.62 0.28 -15.56
CA ALA A 83 3.47 -1.16 -15.76
C ALA A 83 2.66 -1.81 -14.62
N ASP A 84 2.92 -1.40 -13.38
CA ASP A 84 2.20 -1.88 -12.19
C ASP A 84 0.72 -1.44 -12.21
N LEU A 85 0.44 -0.26 -12.77
CA LEU A 85 -0.89 0.35 -12.76
C LEU A 85 -1.74 0.00 -13.99
N THR A 86 -1.12 -0.39 -15.11
CA THR A 86 -1.83 -0.69 -16.38
C THR A 86 -2.82 -1.84 -16.21
N ALA A 87 -2.53 -2.82 -15.37
CA ALA A 87 -3.44 -3.93 -15.06
C ALA A 87 -4.76 -3.47 -14.39
N TYR A 88 -4.79 -2.23 -13.91
CA TYR A 88 -5.88 -1.62 -13.18
C TYR A 88 -6.59 -0.49 -13.93
N LEU A 89 -6.31 -0.31 -15.22
CA LEU A 89 -6.93 0.73 -16.04
C LEU A 89 -8.47 0.65 -15.98
N ASP A 90 -9.10 1.81 -15.80
CA ASP A 90 -10.54 2.02 -15.62
C ASP A 90 -11.16 1.35 -14.39
N LYS A 91 -10.34 0.81 -13.48
CA LYS A 91 -10.79 0.22 -12.22
C LYS A 91 -10.63 1.19 -11.05
N LEU A 92 -11.47 0.97 -10.03
CA LEU A 92 -11.27 1.53 -8.70
C LEU A 92 -10.38 0.57 -7.92
N VAL A 93 -9.21 1.05 -7.51
CA VAL A 93 -8.14 0.29 -6.87
C VAL A 93 -8.03 0.71 -5.41
N GLU A 94 -7.86 -0.27 -4.54
CA GLU A 94 -7.60 -0.08 -3.14
C GLU A 94 -6.09 -0.19 -2.90
N LEU A 95 -5.45 0.94 -2.57
CA LEU A 95 -4.07 0.97 -2.13
C LEU A 95 -4.02 0.80 -0.61
N ARG A 96 -3.39 -0.28 -0.17
CA ARG A 96 -3.22 -0.66 1.24
C ARG A 96 -1.74 -0.97 1.51
N TYR A 97 -1.40 -1.17 2.78
CA TYR A 97 -0.26 -2.04 3.11
C TYR A 97 -0.76 -3.24 3.88
N GLU A 98 -0.03 -4.34 3.75
CA GLU A 98 -0.22 -5.56 4.52
C GLU A 98 0.93 -5.65 5.50
N VAL A 99 0.62 -5.97 6.76
CA VAL A 99 1.61 -6.22 7.79
C VAL A 99 1.71 -7.73 8.04
N SER A 100 2.84 -8.34 7.69
CA SER A 100 3.08 -9.75 8.01
C SER A 100 3.45 -9.92 9.48
N TYR A 101 3.07 -11.05 10.08
CA TYR A 101 3.37 -11.46 11.47
C TYR A 101 2.52 -10.85 12.59
N GLU A 102 1.54 -9.99 12.28
CA GLU A 102 0.49 -9.59 13.23
C GLU A 102 -0.55 -10.70 13.39
N SER A 103 -0.16 -11.76 14.09
CA SER A 103 -0.94 -12.99 14.17
C SER A 103 -2.33 -12.83 14.81
N TRP A 104 -2.64 -11.71 15.48
CA TRP A 104 -3.84 -11.61 16.32
C TRP A 104 -4.77 -10.43 16.04
N ASP A 105 -4.37 -9.43 15.24
CA ASP A 105 -5.23 -8.27 14.94
C ASP A 105 -5.13 -7.89 13.46
N PRO A 106 -6.14 -8.22 12.62
CA PRO A 106 -6.14 -7.80 11.24
C PRO A 106 -6.25 -6.27 11.13
N ASP A 107 -5.45 -5.68 10.25
CA ASP A 107 -5.54 -4.25 9.93
C ASP A 107 -6.92 -3.91 9.36
N MET A 108 -7.63 -2.98 10.02
CA MET A 108 -8.95 -2.48 9.59
C MET A 108 -8.89 -1.10 8.94
N SER A 109 -7.70 -0.62 8.59
CA SER A 109 -7.53 0.70 7.97
C SER A 109 -8.28 0.80 6.65
N GLU A 110 -8.94 1.94 6.44
CA GLU A 110 -9.56 2.24 5.15
C GLU A 110 -8.48 2.37 4.07
N PRO A 111 -8.71 1.80 2.87
CA PRO A 111 -7.76 1.91 1.77
C PRO A 111 -7.68 3.34 1.26
N GLN A 112 -6.57 3.68 0.62
CA GLN A 112 -6.52 4.82 -0.26
C GLN A 112 -7.11 4.42 -1.62
N LEU A 113 -8.26 4.99 -1.97
CA LEU A 113 -8.94 4.67 -3.23
C LEU A 113 -8.29 5.40 -4.40
N LEU A 114 -7.93 4.65 -5.45
CA LEU A 114 -7.31 5.15 -6.68
C LEU A 114 -8.19 4.82 -7.88
N ARG A 115 -8.48 5.80 -8.73
CA ARG A 115 -9.08 5.59 -10.04
C ARG A 115 -8.00 5.70 -11.10
N ILE A 116 -7.67 4.59 -11.75
CA ILE A 116 -6.65 4.60 -12.81
C ILE A 116 -7.33 4.87 -14.14
N LYS A 117 -6.85 5.88 -14.85
CA LYS A 117 -7.27 6.26 -16.21
C LYS A 117 -6.07 6.22 -17.14
N ALA A 118 -6.34 6.03 -18.43
CA ALA A 118 -5.34 6.17 -19.48
C ALA A 118 -4.60 7.53 -19.43
#